data_AF-A0A957XAI2-F1
#
_entry.id   AF-A0A957XAI2-F1
#
_cell.length_a   1.000
_cell.length_b   1.000
_cell.length_c   1.000
_cell.angle_alpha   90.00
_cell.angle_beta   90.00
_cell.angle_gamma   90.00
#
_symmetry.space_group_name_H-M   'P 1'
#
loop_
_entity.id
_entity.type
_entity.pdbx_description
1 polymer ?
#
loop_
_entity_poly.entity_id
_entity_poly.type
_entity_poly.pdbx_seq_one_letter_code
_entity_poly.pdbx_strand_id
1 'polypeptide(L)'
;MDDKLLKRYLEYANTEESFAVLFVKKHLAQAKGHWVDIVDCRRYEMSSDNLHFRFVVGRLYKRKIKPQYPSKSAYTIDGKFDERGYYLMTRAITWETAHKDIEQQQSKNVAVSKFKITGVSYDKNRGNKNYFRDDAPPEIKALARDLNDRTDPLWDKAMQYVNKPEFVYEIKQVSMVKRCSYQYLACC
;
A
#
# COMPACT_ATOMS: atom_id res chain seq x y z
N MET A 1 -10.99 -23.62 -17.31
CA MET A 1 -10.82 -22.50 -16.36
C MET A 1 -10.73 -21.23 -17.19
N ASP A 2 -11.23 -20.06 -16.75
CA ASP A 2 -11.11 -18.84 -17.58
C ASP A 2 -9.68 -18.31 -17.54
N ASP A 3 -8.82 -18.94 -18.34
CA ASP A 3 -7.38 -18.68 -18.37
C ASP A 3 -7.08 -17.26 -18.86
N LYS A 4 -7.98 -16.68 -19.65
CA LYS A 4 -7.88 -15.30 -20.13
C LYS A 4 -8.10 -14.30 -19.01
N LEU A 5 -9.13 -14.51 -18.18
CA LEU A 5 -9.39 -13.68 -17.00
C LEU A 5 -8.21 -13.75 -16.02
N LEU A 6 -7.73 -14.96 -15.74
CA LEU A 6 -6.62 -15.15 -14.81
C LEU A 6 -5.36 -14.44 -15.30
N LYS A 7 -5.04 -14.56 -16.60
CA LYS A 7 -3.88 -13.87 -17.19
C LYS A 7 -3.96 -12.36 -17.01
N ARG A 8 -5.12 -11.74 -17.34
CA ARG A 8 -5.34 -10.29 -17.17
C ARG A 8 -5.19 -9.87 -15.70
N TYR A 9 -5.71 -10.67 -14.78
CA TYR A 9 -5.57 -10.38 -13.36
C TYR A 9 -4.12 -10.45 -12.89
N LEU A 10 -3.32 -11.42 -13.36
CA LEU A 10 -1.91 -11.54 -12.99
C LEU A 10 -1.06 -10.38 -13.56
N GLU A 11 -1.37 -9.92 -14.77
CA GLU A 11 -0.77 -8.71 -15.35
C GLU A 11 -1.11 -7.49 -14.48
N TYR A 12 -2.38 -7.31 -14.13
CA TYR A 12 -2.83 -6.25 -13.22
C TYR A 12 -2.20 -6.35 -11.82
N ALA A 13 -2.07 -7.54 -11.25
CA ALA A 13 -1.67 -7.73 -9.86
C ALA A 13 -0.28 -7.15 -9.55
N ASN A 14 0.57 -7.01 -10.57
CA ASN A 14 1.93 -6.47 -10.49
C ASN A 14 2.03 -4.98 -10.85
N THR A 15 0.91 -4.28 -11.08
CA THR A 15 0.91 -2.85 -11.41
C THR A 15 0.96 -1.98 -10.16
N GLU A 16 1.38 -0.73 -10.35
CA GLU A 16 1.33 0.29 -9.30
C GLU A 16 -0.10 0.53 -8.78
N GLU A 17 -1.10 0.43 -9.65
CA GLU A 17 -2.52 0.53 -9.28
C GLU A 17 -2.94 -0.58 -8.31
N SER A 18 -2.55 -1.83 -8.57
CA SER A 18 -2.83 -2.96 -7.68
C SER A 18 -2.23 -2.73 -6.29
N PHE A 19 -0.98 -2.26 -6.22
CA PHE A 19 -0.34 -1.90 -4.95
C PHE A 19 -1.04 -0.74 -4.25
N ALA A 20 -1.49 0.27 -5.00
CA ALA A 20 -2.25 1.40 -4.45
C ALA A 20 -3.60 0.94 -3.87
N VAL A 21 -4.33 0.03 -4.53
CA VAL A 21 -5.57 -0.56 -3.99
C VAL A 21 -5.30 -1.32 -2.70
N LEU A 22 -4.23 -2.11 -2.63
CA LEU A 22 -3.84 -2.83 -1.42
C LEU A 22 -3.49 -1.86 -0.29
N PHE A 23 -2.70 -0.83 -0.59
CA PHE A 23 -2.33 0.24 0.34
C PHE A 23 -3.57 0.94 0.93
N VAL A 24 -4.53 1.32 0.08
CA VAL A 24 -5.77 1.95 0.52
C VAL A 24 -6.58 1.03 1.43
N LYS A 25 -6.72 -0.26 1.08
CA LYS A 25 -7.45 -1.22 1.93
C LYS A 25 -6.79 -1.41 3.30
N LYS A 26 -5.47 -1.28 3.39
CA LYS A 26 -4.71 -1.39 4.64
C LYS A 26 -4.86 -0.15 5.53
N HIS A 27 -4.89 1.04 4.95
CA HIS A 27 -4.78 2.31 5.69
C HIS A 27 -6.07 3.14 5.73
N LEU A 28 -7.12 2.76 4.99
CA LEU A 28 -8.40 3.46 4.97
C LEU A 28 -9.55 2.52 5.37
N ALA A 29 -9.94 2.58 6.64
CA ALA A 29 -11.04 1.75 7.17
C ALA A 29 -12.36 1.95 6.40
N GLN A 30 -12.61 3.17 5.90
CA GLN A 30 -13.78 3.54 5.11
C GLN A 30 -13.85 2.78 3.77
N ALA A 31 -12.75 2.20 3.28
CA ALA A 31 -12.75 1.39 2.07
C ALA A 31 -13.48 0.04 2.26
N LYS A 32 -13.76 -0.38 3.49
CA LYS A 32 -14.56 -1.58 3.77
C LYS A 32 -15.95 -1.43 3.15
N GLY A 33 -16.40 -2.46 2.44
CA GLY A 33 -17.69 -2.44 1.74
C GLY A 33 -17.73 -1.58 0.47
N HIS A 34 -16.58 -1.06 0.02
CA HIS A 34 -16.45 -0.27 -1.21
C HIS A 34 -15.51 -0.96 -2.22
N TRP A 35 -15.67 -0.61 -3.50
CA TRP A 35 -14.65 -0.74 -4.52
C TRP A 35 -13.77 0.50 -4.51
N VAL A 36 -12.47 0.30 -4.72
CA VAL A 36 -11.47 1.36 -4.73
C VAL A 36 -11.11 1.61 -6.20
N ASP A 37 -11.32 2.83 -6.65
CA ASP A 37 -10.96 3.32 -7.99
C ASP A 37 -9.79 4.30 -7.79
N ILE A 38 -8.61 3.95 -8.31
CA ILE A 38 -7.40 4.77 -8.17
C ILE A 38 -7.40 5.80 -9.28
N VAL A 39 -7.27 7.07 -8.91
CA VAL A 39 -7.24 8.19 -9.87
C VAL A 39 -5.82 8.61 -10.17
N ASP A 40 -4.98 8.69 -9.13
CA ASP A 40 -3.58 9.09 -9.25
C ASP A 40 -2.80 8.57 -8.03
N CYS A 41 -1.55 8.19 -8.23
CA CYS A 41 -0.68 7.74 -7.15
C CYS A 41 0.79 7.94 -7.51
N ARG A 42 1.63 8.05 -6.48
CA ARG A 42 3.07 8.12 -6.67
C ARG A 42 3.81 7.42 -5.56
N ARG A 43 4.71 6.50 -5.90
CA ARG A 43 5.60 5.81 -4.96
C ARG A 43 6.88 6.57 -4.66
N TYR A 44 7.55 6.17 -3.60
CA TYR A 44 8.94 6.52 -3.35
C TYR A 44 9.84 5.61 -4.20
N GLU A 45 10.40 6.16 -5.29
CA GLU A 45 11.24 5.42 -6.26
C GLU A 45 12.43 4.69 -5.64
N MET A 46 13.02 5.25 -4.58
CA MET A 46 14.18 4.66 -3.89
C MET A 46 13.78 3.60 -2.84
N SER A 47 12.50 3.35 -2.64
CA SER A 47 12.05 2.36 -1.65
C SER A 47 11.89 0.98 -2.26
N SER A 48 12.40 -0.04 -1.58
CA SER A 48 12.19 -1.45 -1.94
C SER A 48 10.78 -1.95 -1.60
N ASP A 49 10.02 -1.23 -0.77
CA ASP A 49 8.63 -1.57 -0.44
C ASP A 49 7.66 -0.91 -1.43
N ASN A 50 6.92 -1.75 -2.17
CA ASN A 50 5.92 -1.31 -3.15
C ASN A 50 4.73 -0.55 -2.54
N LEU A 51 4.57 -0.57 -1.21
CA LEU A 51 3.50 0.14 -0.48
C LEU A 51 3.94 1.49 0.09
N HIS A 52 5.18 1.92 -0.16
CA HIS A 52 5.64 3.27 0.23
C HIS A 52 5.22 4.31 -0.80
N PHE A 53 4.00 4.83 -0.62
CA PHE A 53 3.42 5.87 -1.46
C PHE A 53 3.69 7.27 -0.90
N ARG A 54 4.14 8.19 -1.74
CA ARG A 54 4.08 9.63 -1.44
C ARG A 54 2.62 10.05 -1.29
N PHE A 55 1.78 9.63 -2.24
CA PHE A 55 0.34 9.81 -2.14
C PHE A 55 -0.42 8.76 -2.95
N VAL A 56 -1.68 8.55 -2.57
CA VAL A 56 -2.70 7.83 -3.35
C VAL A 56 -3.99 8.64 -3.29
N VAL A 57 -4.54 8.97 -4.45
CA VAL A 57 -5.82 9.65 -4.63
C VAL A 57 -6.78 8.72 -5.34
N GLY A 58 -8.01 8.65 -4.87
CA GLY A 58 -9.00 7.78 -5.49
C GLY A 58 -10.43 8.06 -5.08
N ARG A 59 -11.30 7.15 -5.47
CA ARG A 59 -12.74 7.19 -5.24
C ARG A 59 -13.20 5.88 -4.61
N LEU A 60 -14.21 5.96 -3.75
CA LEU A 60 -14.86 4.80 -3.15
C LEU A 60 -16.26 4.65 -3.73
N TYR A 61 -16.49 3.54 -4.43
CA TYR A 61 -17.81 3.15 -4.93
C TYR A 61 -18.43 2.14 -3.98
N LYS A 62 -19.66 2.35 -3.55
CA LYS A 62 -20.37 1.34 -2.77
C LYS A 62 -20.57 0.11 -3.65
N ARG A 63 -20.27 -1.09 -3.13
CA ARG A 63 -20.43 -2.32 -3.92
C ARG A 63 -21.91 -2.56 -4.24
N LYS A 64 -22.25 -2.69 -5.51
CA LYS A 64 -23.60 -3.02 -5.99
C LYS A 64 -23.63 -4.40 -6.62
N ILE A 65 -22.58 -4.77 -7.35
CA ILE A 65 -22.44 -6.10 -7.95
C ILE A 65 -21.63 -6.99 -7.00
N LYS A 66 -22.12 -8.20 -6.77
CA LYS A 66 -21.41 -9.22 -5.99
C LYS A 66 -20.71 -10.20 -6.95
N PRO A 67 -19.43 -10.53 -6.70
CA PRO A 67 -18.75 -11.54 -7.50
C PRO A 67 -19.39 -12.90 -7.29
N GLN A 68 -19.48 -13.68 -8.36
CA GLN A 68 -19.98 -15.05 -8.34
C GLN A 68 -18.79 -16.00 -8.38
N TYR A 69 -18.51 -16.68 -7.28
CA TYR A 69 -17.36 -17.57 -7.18
C TYR A 69 -17.73 -19.01 -7.58
N PRO A 70 -16.80 -19.76 -8.18
CA PRO A 70 -16.98 -21.19 -8.37
C PRO A 70 -17.11 -21.89 -7.01
N SER A 71 -17.78 -23.04 -7.00
CA SER A 71 -17.79 -23.92 -5.83
C SER A 71 -16.37 -24.47 -5.59
N LYS A 72 -16.05 -24.79 -4.33
CA LYS A 72 -14.78 -25.46 -4.01
C LYS A 72 -14.64 -26.81 -4.71
N SER A 73 -15.76 -27.53 -4.90
CA SER A 73 -15.81 -28.81 -5.60
C SER A 73 -15.33 -28.72 -7.05
N ALA A 74 -15.54 -27.58 -7.73
CA ALA A 74 -15.03 -27.35 -9.08
C ALA A 74 -13.49 -27.29 -9.15
N TYR A 75 -12.82 -27.18 -8.00
CA TYR A 75 -11.37 -27.15 -7.83
C TYR A 75 -10.86 -28.36 -7.05
N THR A 76 -11.67 -29.41 -6.89
CA THR A 76 -11.25 -30.67 -6.28
C THR A 76 -11.08 -31.72 -7.38
N ILE A 77 -9.84 -32.16 -7.60
CA ILE A 77 -9.49 -33.21 -8.56
C ILE A 77 -8.97 -34.40 -7.76
N ASP A 78 -9.57 -35.58 -7.96
CA ASP A 78 -9.22 -36.82 -7.27
C ASP A 78 -9.20 -36.68 -5.73
N GLY A 79 -10.18 -35.95 -5.18
CA GLY A 79 -10.28 -35.70 -3.74
C GLY A 79 -9.30 -34.66 -3.19
N LYS A 80 -8.39 -34.11 -4.01
CA LYS A 80 -7.45 -33.07 -3.61
C LYS A 80 -7.93 -31.69 -4.08
N PHE A 81 -8.09 -30.77 -3.14
CA PHE A 81 -8.47 -29.39 -3.42
C PHE A 81 -7.26 -28.57 -3.92
N ASP A 82 -7.35 -28.02 -5.12
CA ASP A 82 -6.44 -27.02 -5.65
C ASP A 82 -6.74 -25.65 -5.04
N GLU A 83 -6.23 -25.45 -3.83
CA GLU A 83 -6.41 -24.22 -3.06
C GLU A 83 -5.82 -22.99 -3.76
N ARG A 84 -4.66 -23.15 -4.41
CA ARG A 84 -3.97 -22.04 -5.08
C ARG A 84 -4.75 -21.59 -6.30
N GLY A 85 -5.18 -22.50 -7.16
CA GLY A 85 -5.98 -22.18 -8.33
C GLY A 85 -7.31 -21.54 -7.94
N TYR A 86 -7.96 -22.08 -6.90
CA TYR A 86 -9.23 -21.54 -6.40
C TYR A 86 -9.09 -20.08 -5.97
N TYR A 87 -8.13 -19.76 -5.09
CA TYR A 87 -7.98 -18.40 -4.59
C TYR A 87 -7.52 -17.42 -5.67
N LEU A 88 -6.65 -17.84 -6.60
CA LEU A 88 -6.26 -17.00 -7.73
C LEU A 88 -7.47 -16.64 -8.60
N MET A 89 -8.33 -17.62 -8.90
CA MET A 89 -9.55 -17.36 -9.65
C MET A 89 -10.51 -16.46 -8.90
N THR A 90 -10.74 -16.69 -7.59
CA THR A 90 -11.63 -15.80 -6.80
C THR A 90 -11.15 -14.35 -6.79
N ARG A 91 -9.83 -14.13 -6.74
CA ARG A 91 -9.24 -12.78 -6.83
C ARG A 91 -9.46 -12.17 -8.21
N ALA A 92 -9.26 -12.94 -9.28
CA ALA A 92 -9.49 -12.50 -10.65
C ALA A 92 -10.97 -12.12 -10.89
N ILE A 93 -11.91 -12.95 -10.43
CA ILE A 93 -13.35 -12.67 -10.50
C ILE A 93 -13.71 -11.42 -9.67
N THR A 94 -13.14 -11.28 -8.47
CA THR A 94 -13.36 -10.10 -7.62
C THR A 94 -12.88 -8.84 -8.32
N TRP A 95 -11.68 -8.89 -8.91
CA TRP A 95 -11.08 -7.78 -9.65
C TRP A 95 -11.95 -7.39 -10.84
N GLU A 96 -12.36 -8.34 -11.67
CA GLU A 96 -13.20 -8.07 -12.84
C GLU A 96 -14.58 -7.52 -12.44
N THR A 97 -15.20 -8.10 -11.41
CA THR A 97 -16.48 -7.62 -10.89
C THR A 97 -16.38 -6.18 -10.38
N ALA A 98 -15.29 -5.85 -9.67
CA ALA A 98 -15.06 -4.50 -9.18
C ALA A 98 -14.93 -3.50 -10.32
N HIS A 99 -14.17 -3.81 -11.37
CA HIS A 99 -13.99 -2.95 -12.54
C HIS A 99 -15.33 -2.73 -13.26
N LYS A 100 -16.06 -3.81 -13.56
CA LYS A 100 -17.39 -3.73 -14.19
C LYS A 100 -18.37 -2.88 -13.38
N ASP A 101 -18.41 -3.05 -12.05
CA ASP A 101 -19.29 -2.27 -11.18
C ASP A 101 -18.90 -0.79 -11.13
N ILE A 102 -17.59 -0.49 -11.04
CA ILE A 102 -17.08 0.89 -11.09
C ILE A 102 -17.46 1.54 -12.42
N GLU A 103 -17.18 0.89 -13.56
CA GLU A 103 -17.50 1.41 -14.90
C GLU A 103 -19.01 1.71 -15.05
N GLN A 104 -19.87 0.81 -14.58
CA GLN A 104 -21.33 1.02 -14.59
C GLN A 104 -21.78 2.17 -13.68
N GLN A 105 -21.11 2.39 -12.55
CA GLN A 105 -21.43 3.50 -11.65
C GLN A 105 -20.90 4.83 -12.18
N GLN A 106 -19.73 4.83 -12.83
CA GLN A 106 -19.16 5.98 -13.52
C GLN A 106 -20.06 6.46 -14.66
N SER A 107 -20.54 5.54 -15.53
CA SER A 107 -21.44 5.90 -16.64
C SER A 107 -22.77 6.48 -16.17
N LYS A 108 -23.21 6.12 -14.96
CA LYS A 108 -24.41 6.65 -14.30
C LYS A 108 -24.15 7.90 -13.46
N ASN A 109 -22.93 8.45 -13.47
CA ASN A 109 -22.52 9.61 -12.67
C ASN A 109 -22.87 9.49 -11.18
N VAL A 110 -22.75 8.28 -10.61
CA VAL A 110 -23.07 8.03 -9.21
C VAL A 110 -22.18 8.89 -8.32
N ALA A 111 -22.78 9.56 -7.34
CA ALA A 111 -22.03 10.32 -6.34
C ALA A 111 -21.15 9.40 -5.50
N VAL A 112 -19.85 9.70 -5.43
CA VAL A 112 -18.85 8.91 -4.70
C VAL A 112 -18.08 9.74 -3.69
N SER A 113 -17.57 9.06 -2.66
CA SER A 113 -16.60 9.65 -1.74
C SER A 113 -15.23 9.65 -2.41
N LYS A 114 -14.51 10.75 -2.32
CA LYS A 114 -13.11 10.85 -2.77
C LYS A 114 -12.19 10.75 -1.57
N PHE A 115 -11.01 10.20 -1.77
CA PHE A 115 -10.00 10.10 -0.72
C PHE A 115 -8.63 10.53 -1.21
N LYS A 116 -7.79 10.94 -0.27
CA LYS A 116 -6.35 11.09 -0.47
C LYS A 116 -5.62 10.60 0.77
N ILE A 117 -4.69 9.69 0.57
CA ILE A 117 -3.74 9.23 1.58
C ILE A 117 -2.37 9.77 1.19
N THR A 118 -1.62 10.33 2.14
CA THR A 118 -0.26 10.84 1.94
C THR A 118 0.66 10.14 2.91
N GLY A 119 1.73 9.55 2.38
CA GLY A 119 2.82 8.96 3.15
C GLY A 119 4.03 9.87 3.18
N VAL A 120 4.90 9.65 4.16
CA VAL A 120 6.20 10.30 4.26
C VAL A 120 7.26 9.26 4.52
N SER A 121 8.39 9.36 3.81
CA SER A 121 9.61 8.62 4.13
C SER A 121 10.71 9.61 4.51
N TYR A 122 11.36 9.37 5.63
CA TYR A 122 12.46 10.19 6.13
C TYR A 122 13.50 9.33 6.84
N ASP A 123 14.76 9.76 6.79
CA ASP A 123 15.82 9.17 7.61
C ASP A 123 15.62 9.60 9.07
N LYS A 124 15.37 8.64 9.96
CA LYS A 124 15.17 8.92 11.39
C LYS A 124 16.44 9.41 12.08
N ASN A 125 17.61 9.10 11.51
CA ASN A 125 18.92 9.54 12.01
C ASN A 125 19.32 10.89 11.41
N ARG A 126 18.48 11.49 10.56
CA ARG A 126 18.73 12.79 9.94
C ARG A 126 18.92 13.86 11.01
N GLY A 127 20.06 14.54 10.95
CA GLY A 127 20.42 15.60 11.90
C GLY A 127 21.14 15.11 13.15
N ASN A 128 21.32 13.79 13.32
CA ASN A 128 22.22 13.28 14.33
C ASN A 128 23.67 13.62 13.96
N LYS A 129 24.35 14.36 14.85
CA LYS A 129 25.75 14.79 14.65
C LYS A 129 26.76 13.75 15.12
N ASN A 130 26.29 12.73 15.85
CA ASN A 130 27.14 11.68 16.38
C ASN A 130 27.45 10.66 15.28
N TYR A 131 28.74 10.34 15.13
CA TYR A 131 29.19 9.32 14.19
C TYR A 131 28.72 7.90 14.59
N PHE A 132 28.65 7.64 15.90
CA PHE A 132 28.10 6.40 16.45
C PHE A 132 26.70 6.61 17.04
N ARG A 133 25.92 5.53 17.09
CA ARG A 133 24.58 5.48 17.69
C ARG A 133 24.64 5.76 19.19
N ASP A 134 23.51 6.20 19.74
CA ASP A 134 23.41 6.56 21.16
C ASP A 134 23.49 5.36 22.10
N ASP A 135 23.18 4.15 21.62
CA ASP A 135 23.32 2.88 22.34
C ASP A 135 24.74 2.29 22.29
N ALA A 136 25.70 2.97 21.64
CA ALA A 136 27.08 2.53 21.62
C ALA A 136 27.74 2.58 23.02
N PRO A 137 28.54 1.57 23.39
CA PRO A 137 29.37 1.60 24.58
C PRO A 137 30.25 2.87 24.68
N PRO A 138 30.54 3.38 25.90
CA PRO A 138 31.35 4.58 26.09
C PRO A 138 32.73 4.50 25.42
N GLU A 139 33.35 3.32 25.39
CA GLU A 139 34.66 3.11 24.77
C GLU A 139 34.59 3.32 23.25
N ILE A 140 33.50 2.89 22.62
CA ILE A 140 33.26 3.10 21.18
C ILE A 140 32.94 4.57 20.90
N LYS A 141 32.16 5.23 21.74
CA LYS A 141 31.89 6.67 21.61
C LYS A 141 33.16 7.51 21.73
N ALA A 142 34.15 7.08 22.53
CA ALA A 142 35.42 7.79 22.68
C ALA A 142 36.23 7.83 21.37
N LEU A 143 36.10 6.82 20.49
CA LEU A 143 36.74 6.78 19.18
C LEU A 143 36.27 7.92 18.25
N ALA A 144 35.11 8.53 18.52
CA ALA A 144 34.62 9.66 17.73
C ALA A 144 35.46 10.94 17.87
N ARG A 145 36.43 10.97 18.81
CA ARG A 145 37.37 12.10 18.97
C ARG A 145 38.37 12.20 17.82
N ASP A 146 38.77 11.06 17.24
CA ASP A 146 39.64 11.00 16.06
C ASP A 146 39.23 9.83 15.16
N LEU A 147 38.45 10.12 14.13
CA LEU A 147 37.95 9.12 13.18
C LEU A 147 39.01 8.67 12.15
N ASN A 148 40.16 9.37 12.08
CA ASN A 148 41.23 9.05 11.15
C ASN A 148 42.18 7.98 11.71
N ASP A 149 42.34 7.93 13.03
CA ASP A 149 43.11 6.89 13.68
C ASP A 149 42.32 5.59 13.77
N ARG A 150 42.56 4.70 12.79
CA ARG A 150 41.93 3.37 12.69
C ARG A 150 42.74 2.24 13.32
N THR A 151 43.74 2.56 14.16
CA THR A 151 44.64 1.55 14.76
C THR A 151 44.07 0.89 16.02
N ASP A 152 43.02 1.48 16.63
CA ASP A 152 42.37 0.93 17.81
C ASP A 152 41.68 -0.43 17.49
N PRO A 153 41.93 -1.50 18.28
CA PRO A 153 41.35 -2.82 18.04
C PRO A 153 39.81 -2.87 18.15
N LEU A 154 39.18 -1.83 18.73
CA LEU A 154 37.73 -1.72 18.83
C LEU A 154 37.07 -1.23 17.53
N TRP A 155 37.82 -0.81 16.50
CA TRP A 155 37.26 -0.25 15.27
C TRP A 155 36.31 -1.20 14.53
N ASP A 156 36.64 -2.47 14.41
CA ASP A 156 35.77 -3.46 13.76
C ASP A 156 34.42 -3.60 14.49
N LYS A 157 34.46 -3.53 15.82
CA LYS A 157 33.25 -3.53 16.66
C LYS A 157 32.51 -2.20 16.56
N ALA A 158 33.23 -1.07 16.50
CA ALA A 158 32.67 0.27 16.37
C ALA A 158 31.88 0.46 15.07
N MET A 159 32.32 -0.18 13.97
CA MET A 159 31.62 -0.11 12.68
C MET A 159 30.17 -0.62 12.72
N GLN A 160 29.83 -1.46 13.69
CA GLN A 160 28.45 -1.94 13.93
C GLN A 160 27.55 -0.85 14.54
N TYR A 161 28.15 0.12 15.22
CA TYR A 161 27.45 1.23 15.87
C TYR A 161 27.46 2.51 15.03
N VAL A 162 28.02 2.50 13.81
CA VAL A 162 28.01 3.68 12.95
C VAL A 162 26.57 4.09 12.66
N ASN A 163 26.33 5.39 12.79
CA ASN A 163 25.03 5.98 12.55
C ASN A 163 24.79 6.07 11.04
N LYS A 164 24.14 5.05 10.49
CA LYS A 164 23.78 4.97 9.08
C LYS A 164 22.38 5.56 8.86
N PRO A 165 22.07 6.07 7.66
CA PRO A 165 20.71 6.48 7.34
C PRO A 165 19.75 5.32 7.57
N GLU A 166 18.69 5.56 8.34
CA GLU A 166 17.64 4.58 8.58
C GLU A 166 16.30 5.19 8.19
N PHE A 167 15.84 4.84 7.00
CA PHE A 167 14.61 5.36 6.44
C PHE A 167 13.39 4.70 7.07
N VAL A 168 12.51 5.50 7.64
CA VAL A 168 11.21 5.10 8.17
C VAL A 168 10.12 5.65 7.24
N TYR A 169 9.04 4.87 7.07
CA TYR A 169 7.86 5.30 6.32
C TYR A 169 6.63 5.31 7.22
N GLU A 170 5.86 6.39 7.15
CA GLU A 170 4.66 6.57 7.94
C GLU A 170 3.53 7.21 7.14
N ILE A 171 2.29 6.97 7.57
CA ILE A 171 1.12 7.66 7.02
C ILE A 171 1.06 9.05 7.64
N LYS A 172 1.35 10.07 6.84
CA LYS A 172 1.29 11.47 7.28
C LYS A 172 -0.14 11.96 7.42
N GLN A 173 -1.00 11.63 6.46
CA GLN A 173 -2.37 12.15 6.44
C GLN A 173 -3.32 11.25 5.65
N VAL A 174 -4.54 11.13 6.15
CA VAL A 174 -5.69 10.54 5.44
C VAL A 174 -6.79 11.57 5.39
N SER A 175 -7.33 11.83 4.20
CA SER A 175 -8.40 12.81 3.98
C SER A 175 -9.52 12.20 3.13
N MET A 176 -10.76 12.58 3.46
CA MET A 176 -11.98 12.12 2.82
C MET A 176 -12.83 13.32 2.44
N VAL A 177 -13.21 13.42 1.18
CA VAL A 177 -14.17 14.41 0.69
C VAL A 177 -15.47 13.70 0.39
N LYS A 178 -16.45 13.88 1.26
CA LYS A 178 -17.84 13.49 0.99
C LYS A 178 -18.49 14.65 0.21
N ARG A 179 -19.11 14.37 -0.93
CA ARG A 179 -20.07 15.33 -1.49
C ARG A 179 -21.32 15.31 -0.60
N CYS A 180 -21.60 16.42 0.08
CA CYS A 180 -22.97 16.70 0.52
C CYS A 180 -23.82 16.89 -0.74
N SER A 181 -24.86 16.08 -0.89
CA SER A 181 -25.96 16.39 -1.81
C SER A 181 -26.68 17.63 -1.28
N TYR A 182 -26.35 18.81 -1.80
CA TYR A 182 -27.23 19.96 -1.69
C TYR A 182 -28.43 19.70 -2.61
N GLN A 183 -29.49 19.13 -2.05
CA GLN A 183 -30.82 19.15 -2.62
C GLN A 183 -31.75 19.56 -1.47
N TYR A 184 -32.52 20.62 -1.73
CA TYR A 184 -33.52 21.26 -0.87
C TYR A 184 -33.03 22.31 0.14
N LEU A 185 -32.76 23.51 -0.36
CA LEU A 185 -33.22 24.74 0.29
C LEU A 185 -34.06 25.51 -0.74
N ALA A 186 -35.30 25.06 -0.94
CA ALA A 186 -36.37 25.94 -1.35
C ALA A 186 -37.04 26.39 -0.04
N CYS A 187 -36.74 27.61 0.40
CA CYS A 187 -37.57 28.29 1.41
C CYS A 187 -38.69 29.00 0.65
N CYS A 188 -39.92 28.69 1.06
CA CYS A 188 -41.12 29.48 0.82
C CYS A 188 -40.98 30.90 1.38
#